data_AF-A0A0C2J4U9-F1
#
_entry.id   AF-A0A0C2J4U9-F1
#
_cell.length_a   1.000
_cell.length_b   1.000
_cell.length_c   1.000
_cell.angle_alpha   90.00
_cell.angle_beta   90.00
_cell.angle_gamma   90.00
#
_symmetry.space_group_name_H-M   'P 1'
#
loop_
_entity.id
_entity.type
_entity.pdbx_description
1 polymer ?
#
loop_
_entity_poly.entity_id
_entity_poly.type
_entity_poly.pdbx_seq_one_letter_code
_entity_poly.pdbx_strand_id
1 'polypeptide(L)'
;MAPSDTGAVEMVAESQQQPHGHTAPDPDQKQQEEQAQHETGLEQTTQEAYARPPARRLLILVKTRHANAAADAWDNPDALLDRAVSYLQRTSLPTLTREDCRLMAVERWNPYTFVVCDLFHDDYDFDTAHLDDKRNKLPVVVLRSRHSDNHPFKQDPGAPGGLLENLVNKSLQEAHELHGWRLHPPFKIDHKDGMCPAYYAPRALGRDRTSWPAVDVTYSRYPGREDEQRFDQ
;
A
#
# COMPACT_ATOMS: atom_id res chain seq x y z
N MET A 1 63.44 47.83 2.44
CA MET A 1 63.80 48.94 3.36
C MET A 1 63.28 48.57 4.73
N ALA A 2 64.18 48.38 5.71
CA ALA A 2 63.87 48.36 7.14
C ALA A 2 63.58 49.80 7.62
N PRO A 3 63.01 50.01 8.84
CA PRO A 3 63.69 49.84 10.15
C PRO A 3 62.82 49.04 11.15
N SER A 4 63.26 48.37 12.24
CA SER A 4 64.22 48.62 13.33
C SER A 4 63.78 49.66 14.37
N ASP A 5 63.23 49.21 15.52
CA ASP A 5 63.60 49.68 16.88
C ASP A 5 62.93 48.78 17.95
N THR A 6 63.62 47.95 18.76
CA THR A 6 64.40 48.16 20.01
C THR A 6 63.63 48.77 21.21
N GLY A 7 63.51 47.99 22.30
CA GLY A 7 63.07 48.44 23.62
C GLY A 7 63.25 47.34 24.68
N ALA A 8 64.12 47.59 25.65
CA ALA A 8 64.67 46.65 26.63
C ALA A 8 63.85 46.50 27.94
N VAL A 9 63.84 45.26 28.45
CA VAL A 9 64.16 44.79 29.81
C VAL A 9 63.73 45.63 31.03
N GLU A 10 62.92 45.01 31.91
CA GLU A 10 63.10 45.16 33.36
C GLU A 10 62.67 43.89 34.12
N MET A 11 63.54 43.41 35.02
CA MET A 11 63.33 42.30 35.93
C MET A 11 62.72 42.81 37.23
N VAL A 12 61.70 42.12 37.76
CA VAL A 12 61.45 42.09 39.21
C VAL A 12 60.95 40.70 39.60
N ALA A 13 61.64 40.08 40.54
CA ALA A 13 61.28 38.85 41.21
C ALA A 13 60.18 39.10 42.25
N GLU A 14 59.28 38.14 42.49
CA GLU A 14 58.98 37.70 43.87
C GLU A 14 57.99 36.53 43.95
N SER A 15 58.38 35.61 44.84
CA SER A 15 57.57 34.89 45.82
C SER A 15 56.62 33.76 45.40
N GLN A 16 57.00 32.59 45.93
CA GLN A 16 56.23 31.37 46.09
C GLN A 16 54.90 31.61 46.84
N GLN A 17 53.86 30.89 46.43
CA GLN A 17 52.87 30.28 47.33
C GLN A 17 52.10 29.18 46.58
N GLN A 18 52.29 27.93 47.02
CA GLN A 18 51.41 26.81 46.69
C GLN A 18 50.10 26.94 47.48
N PRO A 19 48.96 26.53 46.90
CA PRO A 19 47.89 25.94 47.68
C PRO A 19 47.73 24.46 47.33
N HIS A 20 47.96 23.64 48.35
CA HIS A 20 47.44 22.29 48.47
C HIS A 20 45.90 22.29 48.35
N GLY A 21 45.34 21.32 47.63
CA GLY A 21 43.90 21.10 47.58
C GLY A 21 43.45 20.13 46.49
N HIS A 22 44.08 18.95 46.37
CA HIS A 22 43.46 17.84 45.66
C HIS A 22 42.51 17.12 46.61
N THR A 23 41.25 17.55 46.62
CA THR A 23 40.14 16.75 47.14
C THR A 23 39.85 15.70 46.07
N ALA A 24 40.18 14.45 46.35
CA ALA A 24 39.75 13.33 45.51
C ALA A 24 38.21 13.29 45.53
N PRO A 25 37.55 13.10 44.37
CA PRO A 25 36.11 12.92 44.34
C PRO A 25 35.73 11.64 45.10
N ASP A 26 34.67 11.77 45.89
CA ASP A 26 34.06 10.72 46.70
C ASP A 26 33.67 9.51 45.80
N PRO A 27 34.12 8.29 46.10
CA PRO A 27 33.82 7.10 45.29
C PRO A 27 32.32 6.79 45.19
N ASP A 28 31.48 7.33 46.08
CA ASP A 28 30.03 7.14 46.03
C ASP A 28 29.32 8.05 45.00
N GLN A 29 29.92 9.16 44.57
CA GLN A 29 29.32 10.02 43.54
C GLN A 29 29.50 9.46 42.12
N LYS A 30 30.59 8.72 41.86
CA LYS A 30 30.82 8.08 40.55
C LYS A 30 29.83 6.94 40.28
N GLN A 31 29.40 6.21 41.31
CA GLN A 31 28.44 5.12 41.13
C GLN A 31 27.00 5.63 40.93
N GLN A 32 26.65 6.80 41.46
CA GLN A 32 25.33 7.40 41.24
C GLN A 32 25.21 8.09 39.86
N GLU A 33 26.29 8.69 39.33
CA GLU A 33 26.29 9.20 37.95
C GLU A 33 26.35 8.09 36.89
N GLU A 34 27.07 6.98 37.12
CA GLU A 34 27.05 5.83 36.19
C GLU A 34 25.70 5.11 36.19
N GLN A 35 24.97 5.06 37.32
CA GLN A 35 23.60 4.50 37.36
C GLN A 35 22.57 5.44 36.72
N ALA A 36 22.70 6.77 36.89
CA ALA A 36 21.83 7.73 36.22
C ALA A 36 22.05 7.76 34.69
N GLN A 37 23.27 7.50 34.21
CA GLN A 37 23.58 7.38 32.78
C GLN A 37 23.22 6.00 32.20
N HIS A 38 23.17 4.95 33.02
CA HIS A 38 22.66 3.64 32.61
C HIS A 38 21.12 3.56 32.59
N GLU A 39 20.41 4.34 33.41
CA GLU A 39 18.93 4.36 33.40
C GLU A 39 18.34 5.37 32.40
N THR A 40 19.08 6.41 31.98
CA THR A 40 18.63 7.32 30.91
C THR A 40 19.00 6.89 29.49
N GLY A 41 19.81 5.83 29.34
CA GLY A 41 20.20 5.25 28.05
C GLY A 41 19.37 4.05 27.60
N LEU A 42 18.45 3.54 28.42
CA LEU A 42 17.69 2.30 28.16
C LEU A 42 16.23 2.51 27.75
N GLU A 43 15.77 3.76 27.65
CA GLU A 43 14.42 4.13 27.15
C GLU A 43 14.44 4.82 25.77
N GLN A 44 15.54 4.71 25.00
CA GLN A 44 15.57 5.20 23.60
C GLN A 44 15.55 4.08 22.55
N THR A 45 15.21 2.86 22.93
CA THR A 45 15.06 1.73 21.99
C THR A 45 13.70 1.06 22.15
N THR A 46 12.60 1.79 21.98
CA THR A 46 11.30 1.16 21.68
C THR A 46 10.39 2.10 20.89
N GLN A 47 10.69 2.24 19.60
CA GLN A 47 9.75 2.44 18.49
C GLN A 47 10.57 2.93 17.30
N GLU A 48 11.27 1.99 16.65
CA GLU A 48 11.23 2.05 15.19
C GLU A 48 9.74 1.98 14.86
N ALA A 49 9.13 3.14 14.58
CA ALA A 49 7.81 3.18 13.98
C ALA A 49 7.94 2.33 12.72
N TYR A 50 7.46 1.08 12.76
CA TYR A 50 7.47 0.20 11.60
C TYR A 50 6.76 0.97 10.50
N ALA A 51 7.53 1.51 9.56
CA ALA A 51 6.98 2.30 8.47
C ALA A 51 5.93 1.43 7.80
N ARG A 52 4.70 1.92 7.73
CA ARG A 52 3.59 1.16 7.16
C ARG A 52 4.01 0.69 5.76
N PRO A 53 3.73 -0.57 5.38
CA PRO A 53 4.07 -1.03 4.05
C PRO A 53 3.45 -0.11 2.99
N PRO A 54 4.12 0.10 1.85
CA PRO A 54 3.57 0.93 0.78
C PRO A 54 2.28 0.30 0.24
N ALA A 55 1.37 1.14 -0.25
CA ALA A 55 0.13 0.71 -0.88
C ALA A 55 0.38 -0.26 -2.05
N ARG A 56 -0.44 -1.31 -2.14
CA ARG A 56 -0.38 -2.33 -3.20
C ARG A 56 -1.79 -2.69 -3.63
N ARG A 57 -1.92 -3.32 -4.79
CA ARG A 57 -3.18 -3.92 -5.26
C ARG A 57 -3.05 -5.43 -5.28
N LEU A 58 -4.01 -6.12 -4.70
CA LEU A 58 -4.15 -7.56 -4.73
C LEU A 58 -5.12 -7.95 -5.84
N LEU A 59 -4.67 -8.78 -6.77
CA LEU A 59 -5.51 -9.49 -7.73
C LEU A 59 -5.62 -10.96 -7.30
N ILE A 60 -6.84 -11.43 -7.04
CA ILE A 60 -7.13 -12.84 -6.78
C ILE A 60 -7.85 -13.43 -7.99
N LEU A 61 -7.26 -14.47 -8.60
CA LEU A 61 -7.87 -15.20 -9.72
C LEU A 61 -8.48 -16.51 -9.21
N VAL A 62 -9.77 -16.69 -9.49
CA VAL A 62 -10.51 -17.91 -9.16
C VAL A 62 -11.04 -18.53 -10.45
N LYS A 63 -10.65 -19.77 -10.75
CA LYS A 63 -11.13 -20.45 -11.97
C LYS A 63 -12.61 -20.82 -11.83
N THR A 64 -13.43 -20.49 -12.82
CA THR A 64 -14.88 -20.80 -12.85
C THR A 64 -15.16 -22.31 -12.79
N ARG A 65 -14.24 -23.15 -13.29
CA ARG A 65 -14.34 -24.62 -13.16
C ARG A 65 -14.37 -25.10 -11.70
N HIS A 66 -13.89 -24.29 -10.76
CA HIS A 66 -14.03 -24.54 -9.33
C HIS A 66 -15.32 -23.88 -8.84
N ALA A 67 -16.46 -24.47 -9.22
CA ALA A 67 -17.78 -23.84 -9.15
C ALA A 67 -18.09 -23.21 -7.78
N ASN A 68 -17.87 -23.94 -6.68
CA ASN A 68 -18.13 -23.41 -5.33
C ASN A 68 -17.21 -22.23 -5.00
N ALA A 69 -15.90 -22.34 -5.29
CA ALA A 69 -14.95 -21.26 -5.03
C ALA A 69 -15.24 -20.02 -5.88
N ALA A 70 -15.65 -20.20 -7.15
CA ALA A 70 -16.03 -19.12 -8.04
C ALA A 70 -17.35 -18.46 -7.62
N ALA A 71 -18.34 -19.24 -7.19
CA ALA A 71 -19.57 -18.74 -6.60
C ALA A 71 -19.28 -17.95 -5.32
N ASP A 72 -18.48 -18.51 -4.41
CA ASP A 72 -18.06 -17.81 -3.18
C ASP A 72 -17.29 -16.52 -3.47
N ALA A 73 -16.39 -16.52 -4.47
CA ALA A 73 -15.66 -15.31 -4.86
C ALA A 73 -16.60 -14.20 -5.39
N TRP A 74 -17.68 -14.60 -6.05
CA TRP A 74 -18.68 -13.68 -6.59
C TRP A 74 -19.67 -13.19 -5.53
N ASP A 75 -20.24 -14.11 -4.76
CA ASP A 75 -21.32 -13.84 -3.81
C ASP A 75 -20.80 -13.37 -2.46
N ASN A 76 -19.64 -13.87 -2.02
CA ASN A 76 -19.03 -13.62 -0.71
C ASN A 76 -17.53 -13.25 -0.83
N PRO A 77 -17.16 -12.19 -1.59
CA PRO A 77 -15.77 -11.82 -1.83
C PRO A 77 -14.99 -11.53 -0.54
N ASP A 78 -15.65 -11.04 0.52
CA ASP A 78 -15.02 -10.80 1.82
C ASP A 78 -14.45 -12.07 2.46
N ALA A 79 -15.16 -13.19 2.40
CA ALA A 79 -14.67 -14.47 2.92
C ALA A 79 -13.47 -14.99 2.11
N LEU A 80 -13.38 -14.68 0.82
CA LEU A 80 -12.18 -14.94 0.02
C LEU A 80 -11.03 -14.04 0.44
N LEU A 81 -11.29 -12.75 0.71
CA LEU A 81 -10.30 -11.80 1.19
C LEU A 81 -9.75 -12.20 2.56
N ASP A 82 -10.57 -12.64 3.51
CA ASP A 82 -10.12 -13.09 4.84
C ASP A 82 -9.11 -14.24 4.73
N ARG A 83 -9.38 -15.19 3.82
CA ARG A 83 -8.45 -16.29 3.52
C ARG A 83 -7.16 -15.79 2.86
N ALA A 84 -7.26 -14.82 1.95
CA ALA A 84 -6.11 -14.24 1.27
C ALA A 84 -5.22 -13.44 2.23
N VAL A 85 -5.80 -12.66 3.14
CA VAL A 85 -5.11 -11.94 4.22
C VAL A 85 -4.38 -12.94 5.10
N SER A 86 -5.06 -13.97 5.58
CA SER A 86 -4.46 -15.04 6.40
C SER A 86 -3.30 -15.76 5.69
N TYR A 87 -3.36 -15.89 4.36
CA TYR A 87 -2.27 -16.44 3.56
C TYR A 87 -1.08 -15.47 3.45
N LEU A 88 -1.34 -14.21 3.12
CA LEU A 88 -0.30 -13.19 2.98
C LEU A 88 0.40 -12.90 4.31
N GLN A 89 -0.33 -12.84 5.43
CA GLN A 89 0.23 -12.74 6.79
C GLN A 89 1.29 -13.79 7.07
N ARG A 90 1.03 -15.05 6.69
CA ARG A 90 1.94 -16.16 6.96
C ARG A 90 3.12 -16.24 5.99
N THR A 91 3.08 -15.52 4.87
CA THR A 91 4.01 -15.73 3.75
C THR A 91 4.86 -14.51 3.42
N SER A 92 4.25 -13.33 3.29
CA SER A 92 4.93 -12.16 2.73
C SER A 92 4.59 -10.82 3.41
N LEU A 93 3.50 -10.73 4.17
CA LEU A 93 3.00 -9.48 4.77
C LEU A 93 2.49 -9.71 6.20
N PRO A 94 3.36 -9.98 7.19
CA PRO A 94 2.96 -10.41 8.54
C PRO A 94 2.11 -9.41 9.33
N THR A 95 2.19 -8.13 9.00
CA THR A 95 1.41 -7.06 9.65
C THR A 95 0.10 -6.75 8.95
N LEU A 96 -0.20 -7.39 7.81
CA LEU A 96 -1.43 -7.16 7.06
C LEU A 96 -2.63 -7.59 7.91
N THR A 97 -3.63 -6.74 8.04
CA THR A 97 -4.92 -7.07 8.67
C THR A 97 -6.05 -6.93 7.66
N ARG A 98 -7.27 -7.33 8.04
CA ARG A 98 -8.45 -7.14 7.18
C ARG A 98 -8.79 -5.66 6.99
N GLU A 99 -8.46 -4.80 7.95
CA GLU A 99 -8.72 -3.35 7.91
C GLU A 99 -7.81 -2.64 6.90
N ASP A 100 -6.64 -3.21 6.62
CA ASP A 100 -5.73 -2.74 5.58
C ASP A 100 -6.23 -3.03 4.15
N CYS A 101 -7.32 -3.77 4.01
CA CYS A 101 -7.85 -4.24 2.74
C CYS A 101 -9.13 -3.50 2.35
N ARG A 102 -9.13 -2.85 1.19
CA ARG A 102 -10.32 -2.25 0.58
C ARG A 102 -10.71 -3.03 -0.68
N LEU A 103 -11.85 -3.72 -0.65
CA LEU A 103 -12.38 -4.39 -1.83
C LEU A 103 -12.73 -3.33 -2.89
N MET A 104 -12.14 -3.47 -4.09
CA MET A 104 -12.26 -2.50 -5.17
C MET A 104 -13.20 -2.98 -6.27
N ALA A 105 -13.06 -4.24 -6.69
CA ALA A 105 -13.90 -4.81 -7.72
C ALA A 105 -13.98 -6.33 -7.61
N VAL A 106 -15.11 -6.85 -8.09
CA VAL A 106 -15.33 -8.27 -8.38
C VAL A 106 -15.85 -8.34 -9.79
N GLU A 107 -15.12 -9.03 -10.65
CA GLU A 107 -15.44 -9.12 -12.07
C GLU A 107 -15.39 -10.59 -12.49
N ARG A 108 -16.45 -11.07 -13.12
CA ARG A 108 -16.50 -12.47 -13.57
C ARG A 108 -16.60 -12.59 -15.08
N TRP A 109 -15.73 -13.43 -15.61
CA TRP A 109 -15.62 -13.86 -17.00
C TRP A 109 -15.59 -15.39 -17.06
N ASN A 110 -15.79 -15.94 -18.24
CA ASN A 110 -15.35 -17.31 -18.48
C ASN A 110 -13.90 -17.26 -18.98
N PRO A 111 -12.90 -17.91 -18.33
CA PRO A 111 -13.02 -18.90 -17.26
C PRO A 111 -12.60 -18.42 -15.85
N TYR A 112 -12.63 -17.12 -15.53
CA TYR A 112 -12.15 -16.59 -14.24
C TYR A 112 -13.13 -15.63 -13.55
N THR A 113 -13.21 -15.72 -12.23
CA THR A 113 -13.66 -14.63 -11.35
C THR A 113 -12.43 -13.93 -10.78
N PHE A 114 -12.36 -12.63 -10.99
CA PHE A 114 -11.30 -11.75 -10.52
C PHE A 114 -11.82 -10.96 -9.31
N VAL A 115 -11.06 -10.97 -8.23
CA VAL A 115 -11.32 -10.14 -7.05
C VAL A 115 -10.14 -9.20 -6.86
N VAL A 116 -10.40 -7.90 -6.86
CA VAL A 116 -9.40 -6.85 -6.76
C VAL A 116 -9.58 -6.11 -5.44
N CYS A 117 -8.50 -5.95 -4.69
CA CYS A 117 -8.48 -5.26 -3.40
C CYS A 117 -7.24 -4.39 -3.30
N ASP A 118 -7.35 -3.22 -2.70
CA ASP A 118 -6.20 -2.38 -2.37
C ASP A 118 -5.74 -2.70 -0.95
N LEU A 119 -4.43 -2.83 -0.77
CA LEU A 119 -3.74 -3.09 0.50
C LEU A 119 -3.03 -1.82 0.93
N PHE A 120 -3.17 -1.42 2.20
CA PHE A 120 -2.50 -0.26 2.80
C PHE A 120 -2.74 1.06 2.02
N HIS A 121 -3.90 1.21 1.40
CA HIS A 121 -4.26 2.38 0.58
C HIS A 121 -5.19 3.33 1.35
N ASP A 122 -4.68 3.90 2.44
CA ASP A 122 -5.49 4.67 3.39
C ASP A 122 -5.95 6.02 2.83
N ASP A 123 -5.14 6.60 1.95
CA ASP A 123 -5.35 7.91 1.32
C ASP A 123 -6.10 7.82 -0.01
N TYR A 124 -6.69 6.66 -0.33
CA TYR A 124 -7.51 6.54 -1.53
C TYR A 124 -8.64 7.56 -1.51
N ASP A 125 -8.64 8.38 -2.55
CA ASP A 125 -9.66 9.36 -2.84
C ASP A 125 -10.41 8.95 -4.12
N PHE A 126 -11.70 8.64 -3.98
CA PHE A 126 -12.58 8.26 -5.09
C PHE A 126 -12.72 9.36 -6.14
N ASP A 127 -12.70 10.62 -5.70
CA ASP A 127 -12.99 11.77 -6.56
C ASP A 127 -11.85 12.05 -7.51
N THR A 128 -10.61 11.82 -7.07
CA THR A 128 -9.41 11.98 -7.89
C THR A 128 -8.83 10.66 -8.40
N ALA A 129 -9.44 9.53 -8.05
CA ALA A 129 -9.02 8.20 -8.48
C ALA A 129 -8.94 8.13 -10.01
N HIS A 130 -7.74 7.83 -10.50
CA HIS A 130 -7.43 7.63 -11.92
C HIS A 130 -7.72 8.81 -12.86
N LEU A 131 -7.92 10.04 -12.33
CA LEU A 131 -8.01 11.25 -13.15
C LEU A 131 -6.66 11.66 -13.75
N ASP A 132 -5.59 11.43 -12.99
CA ASP A 132 -4.22 11.63 -13.45
C ASP A 132 -3.57 10.27 -13.74
N ASP A 133 -2.78 10.20 -14.80
CA ASP A 133 -2.01 9.02 -15.21
C ASP A 133 -0.99 8.51 -14.17
N LYS A 134 -0.91 9.12 -12.99
CA LYS A 134 -0.03 8.71 -11.89
C LYS A 134 -0.78 8.36 -10.60
N ARG A 135 -2.06 8.76 -10.47
CA ARG A 135 -2.83 8.51 -9.24
C ARG A 135 -3.41 7.10 -9.23
N ASN A 136 -3.32 6.42 -8.10
CA ASN A 136 -3.89 5.09 -7.84
C ASN A 136 -3.43 3.96 -8.80
N LYS A 137 -2.26 4.14 -9.42
CA LYS A 137 -1.55 3.08 -10.16
C LYS A 137 -0.64 2.34 -9.17
N LEU A 138 -1.19 1.30 -8.55
CA LEU A 138 -0.52 0.55 -7.48
C LEU A 138 0.23 -0.67 -8.03
N PRO A 139 1.37 -1.05 -7.42
CA PRO A 139 2.01 -2.33 -7.71
C PRO A 139 1.06 -3.51 -7.44
N VAL A 140 1.03 -4.50 -8.33
CA VAL A 140 0.07 -5.61 -8.23
C VAL A 140 0.71 -6.90 -7.68
N VAL A 141 0.11 -7.45 -6.62
CA VAL A 141 0.34 -8.79 -6.08
C VAL A 141 -0.72 -9.72 -6.64
N VAL A 142 -0.32 -10.87 -7.18
CA VAL A 142 -1.23 -11.82 -7.83
C VAL A 142 -1.32 -13.09 -7.01
N LEU A 143 -2.54 -13.45 -6.62
CA LEU A 143 -2.86 -14.74 -6.01
C LEU A 143 -3.73 -15.56 -6.96
N ARG A 144 -3.32 -16.79 -7.25
CA ARG A 144 -4.19 -17.76 -7.92
C ARG A 144 -4.78 -18.70 -6.89
N SER A 145 -6.10 -18.78 -6.85
CA SER A 145 -6.82 -19.76 -6.03
C SER A 145 -6.45 -21.18 -6.47
N ARG A 146 -6.28 -22.05 -5.47
CA ARG A 146 -6.03 -23.47 -5.64
C ARG A 146 -7.15 -24.26 -5.00
N HIS A 147 -7.40 -25.43 -5.57
CA HIS A 147 -8.28 -26.43 -4.97
C HIS A 147 -7.50 -27.23 -3.91
N SER A 148 -7.10 -26.56 -2.82
CA SER A 148 -6.36 -27.16 -1.70
C SER A 148 -6.64 -26.38 -0.42
N ASP A 149 -7.02 -27.10 0.65
CA ASP A 149 -7.29 -26.47 1.95
C ASP A 149 -6.01 -25.99 2.65
N ASN A 150 -4.92 -26.74 2.49
CA ASN A 150 -3.63 -26.42 3.13
C ASN A 150 -2.88 -25.29 2.41
N HIS A 151 -3.05 -25.19 1.09
CA HIS A 151 -2.41 -24.17 0.26
C HIS A 151 -3.43 -23.54 -0.69
N PRO A 152 -4.38 -22.75 -0.16
CA PRO A 152 -5.52 -22.22 -0.92
C PRO A 152 -5.10 -21.22 -2.00
N PHE A 153 -3.88 -20.71 -1.93
CA PHE A 153 -3.34 -19.77 -2.91
C PHE A 153 -1.93 -20.13 -3.35
N LYS A 154 -1.61 -19.72 -4.57
CA LYS A 154 -0.26 -19.53 -5.06
C LYS A 154 -0.05 -18.05 -5.31
N GLN A 155 0.92 -17.44 -4.65
CA GLN A 155 1.41 -16.14 -5.05
C GLN A 155 2.27 -16.31 -6.31
N ASP A 156 1.92 -15.61 -7.38
CA ASP A 156 2.79 -15.55 -8.54
C ASP A 156 3.91 -14.54 -8.29
N PRO A 157 5.13 -14.78 -8.83
CA PRO A 157 6.20 -13.79 -8.78
C PRO A 157 5.73 -12.59 -9.61
N GLY A 158 5.20 -11.57 -8.95
CA GLY A 158 4.76 -10.35 -9.62
C GLY A 158 5.92 -9.76 -10.43
N ALA A 159 5.60 -9.20 -11.59
CA ALA A 159 6.51 -8.33 -12.33
C ALA A 159 6.02 -6.89 -12.15
N PRO A 160 6.58 -6.12 -11.20
CA PRO A 160 6.25 -4.70 -11.02
C PRO A 160 6.40 -3.96 -12.35
N GLY A 161 5.42 -3.14 -12.73
CA GLY A 161 5.40 -2.44 -14.01
C GLY A 161 5.14 -3.33 -15.24
N GLY A 162 4.80 -4.61 -15.05
CA GLY A 162 4.50 -5.55 -16.13
C GLY A 162 3.13 -5.34 -16.80
N LEU A 163 2.86 -6.09 -17.87
CA LEU A 163 1.61 -6.02 -18.63
C LEU A 163 0.37 -6.26 -17.75
N LEU A 164 0.43 -7.22 -16.82
CA LEU A 164 -0.68 -7.55 -15.94
C LEU A 164 -0.97 -6.43 -14.93
N GLU A 165 0.06 -5.79 -14.38
CA GLU A 165 -0.12 -4.64 -13.48
C GLU A 165 -0.82 -3.49 -14.20
N ASN A 166 -0.36 -3.16 -15.40
CA ASN A 166 -0.98 -2.13 -16.24
C ASN A 166 -2.42 -2.50 -16.58
N LEU A 167 -2.70 -3.77 -16.90
CA LEU A 167 -4.03 -4.25 -17.21
C LEU A 167 -4.97 -4.10 -16.02
N VAL A 168 -4.60 -4.58 -14.82
CA VAL A 168 -5.44 -4.47 -13.62
C VAL A 168 -5.71 -3.01 -13.26
N ASN A 169 -4.67 -2.16 -13.28
CA ASN A 169 -4.83 -0.73 -13.00
C ASN A 169 -5.75 -0.05 -14.02
N LYS A 170 -5.61 -0.38 -15.31
CA LYS A 170 -6.45 0.16 -16.38
C LYS A 170 -7.89 -0.36 -16.27
N SER A 171 -8.11 -1.65 -16.00
CA SER A 171 -9.44 -2.22 -15.85
C SER A 171 -10.20 -1.59 -14.68
N LEU A 172 -9.52 -1.32 -13.55
CA LEU A 172 -10.16 -0.62 -12.43
C LEU A 172 -10.47 0.85 -12.75
N GLN A 173 -9.58 1.54 -13.46
CA GLN A 173 -9.86 2.88 -13.99
C GLN A 173 -11.08 2.85 -14.93
N GLU A 174 -11.16 1.90 -15.85
CA GLU A 174 -12.30 1.74 -16.74
C GLU A 174 -13.59 1.44 -15.96
N ALA A 175 -13.53 0.65 -14.89
CA ALA A 175 -14.68 0.42 -14.01
C ALA A 175 -15.16 1.73 -13.35
N HIS A 176 -14.25 2.57 -12.86
CA HIS A 176 -14.57 3.91 -12.37
C HIS A 176 -15.25 4.77 -13.43
N GLU A 177 -14.66 4.82 -14.63
CA GLU A 177 -15.19 5.60 -15.74
C GLU A 177 -16.58 5.15 -16.16
N LEU A 178 -16.82 3.84 -16.25
CA LEU A 178 -18.10 3.27 -16.68
C LEU A 178 -19.21 3.45 -15.64
N HIS A 179 -18.93 3.17 -14.37
CA HIS A 179 -19.92 3.29 -13.29
C HIS A 179 -20.21 4.75 -12.90
N GLY A 180 -19.33 5.68 -13.27
CA GLY A 180 -19.55 7.10 -13.06
C GLY A 180 -19.11 7.63 -11.70
N TRP A 181 -19.66 8.78 -11.34
CA TRP A 181 -19.44 9.43 -10.04
C TRP A 181 -20.38 8.95 -8.93
N ARG A 182 -21.40 8.15 -9.27
CA ARG A 182 -22.50 7.79 -8.36
C ARG A 182 -22.26 6.48 -7.60
N LEU A 183 -21.46 5.60 -8.16
CA LEU A 183 -21.19 4.28 -7.61
C LEU A 183 -19.74 4.24 -7.16
N HIS A 184 -19.58 3.99 -5.87
CA HIS A 184 -18.27 3.77 -5.27
C HIS A 184 -17.92 2.28 -5.33
N PRO A 185 -16.62 1.93 -5.30
CA PRO A 185 -16.19 0.56 -5.05
C PRO A 185 -16.85 -0.03 -3.80
N PRO A 186 -17.11 -1.35 -3.76
CA PRO A 186 -16.68 -2.34 -4.75
C PRO A 186 -17.57 -2.39 -6.00
N PHE A 187 -16.96 -2.41 -7.18
CA PHE A 187 -17.69 -2.63 -8.43
C PHE A 187 -17.94 -4.11 -8.65
N LYS A 188 -19.16 -4.49 -9.06
CA LYS A 188 -19.52 -5.89 -9.32
C LYS A 188 -19.96 -6.04 -10.78
N ILE A 189 -19.11 -6.66 -11.60
CA ILE A 189 -19.21 -6.64 -13.07
C ILE A 189 -19.38 -8.08 -13.58
N ASP A 190 -20.46 -8.32 -14.32
CA ASP A 190 -20.82 -9.65 -14.80
C ASP A 190 -20.73 -9.77 -16.32
N HIS A 191 -19.71 -10.49 -16.78
CA HIS A 191 -19.53 -10.87 -18.18
C HIS A 191 -19.78 -12.37 -18.42
N LYS A 192 -20.23 -13.11 -17.40
CA LYS A 192 -20.47 -14.55 -17.52
C LYS A 192 -21.54 -14.80 -18.58
N ASP A 193 -21.38 -15.89 -19.34
CA ASP A 193 -22.35 -16.34 -20.35
C ASP A 193 -22.66 -15.29 -21.44
N GLY A 194 -21.69 -14.42 -21.73
CA GLY A 194 -21.81 -13.38 -22.76
C GLY A 194 -22.64 -12.17 -22.32
N MET A 195 -22.92 -12.04 -21.03
CA MET A 195 -23.59 -10.87 -20.48
C MET A 195 -22.79 -9.61 -20.79
N CYS A 196 -23.51 -8.55 -21.17
CA CYS A 196 -22.92 -7.25 -21.43
C CYS A 196 -23.47 -6.25 -20.41
N PRO A 197 -22.65 -5.85 -19.40
CA PRO A 197 -23.07 -4.89 -18.38
C PRO A 197 -23.58 -3.60 -18.99
N ALA A 198 -24.65 -3.08 -18.39
CA ALA A 198 -25.26 -1.80 -18.72
C ALA A 198 -24.83 -0.76 -17.69
N TYR A 199 -24.27 0.35 -18.16
CA TYR A 199 -23.84 1.46 -17.31
C TYR A 199 -24.66 2.71 -17.59
N TYR A 200 -25.08 3.41 -16.54
CA TYR A 200 -26.11 4.46 -16.63
C TYR A 200 -25.60 5.89 -16.45
N ALA A 201 -24.32 6.10 -16.10
CA ALA A 201 -23.74 7.43 -15.99
C ALA A 201 -22.20 7.47 -16.09
N PRO A 202 -21.58 7.05 -17.21
CA PRO A 202 -20.12 7.10 -17.35
C PRO A 202 -19.53 8.50 -17.14
N ARG A 203 -18.38 8.61 -16.47
CA ARG A 203 -17.67 9.88 -16.19
C ARG A 203 -17.31 10.62 -17.49
N ALA A 204 -16.85 9.88 -18.51
CA ALA A 204 -16.50 10.41 -19.83
C ALA A 204 -17.63 11.15 -20.57
N LEU A 205 -18.89 10.93 -20.20
CA LEU A 205 -20.02 11.67 -20.78
C LEU A 205 -20.21 13.08 -20.19
N GLY A 206 -19.25 13.55 -19.37
CA GLY A 206 -19.27 14.92 -18.83
C GLY A 206 -20.44 15.18 -17.88
N ARG A 207 -21.10 14.11 -17.40
CA ARG A 207 -22.15 14.22 -16.39
C ARG A 207 -21.47 14.59 -15.09
N ASP A 208 -21.50 15.88 -14.76
CA ASP A 208 -21.01 16.36 -13.48
C ASP A 208 -21.84 15.77 -12.33
N ARG A 209 -21.39 16.01 -11.10
CA ARG A 209 -22.05 15.49 -9.88
C ARG A 209 -23.45 16.07 -9.65
N THR A 210 -23.89 17.04 -10.45
CA THR A 210 -24.99 17.96 -10.15
C THR A 210 -26.08 18.01 -11.23
N SER A 211 -25.84 17.50 -12.44
CA SER A 211 -26.77 17.55 -13.57
C SER A 211 -27.31 16.16 -13.93
N TRP A 212 -28.63 16.05 -13.90
CA TRP A 212 -29.37 14.79 -14.07
C TRP A 212 -30.11 14.82 -15.42
N PRO A 213 -29.82 13.94 -16.37
CA PRO A 213 -30.74 13.72 -17.48
C PRO A 213 -31.95 12.92 -16.99
N ALA A 214 -33.14 13.26 -17.49
CA ALA A 214 -34.36 12.50 -17.24
C ALA A 214 -34.36 11.11 -17.91
N VAL A 215 -33.32 10.79 -18.69
CA VAL A 215 -33.19 9.53 -19.44
C VAL A 215 -31.84 8.87 -19.18
N ASP A 216 -31.92 7.61 -18.77
CA ASP A 216 -30.79 6.71 -18.60
C ASP A 216 -30.15 6.43 -19.98
N VAL A 217 -28.86 6.74 -20.12
CA VAL A 217 -28.10 6.35 -21.31
C VAL A 217 -27.36 5.08 -20.94
N THR A 218 -27.79 3.97 -21.54
CA THR A 218 -27.11 2.68 -21.40
C THR A 218 -25.86 2.68 -22.26
N TYR A 219 -24.70 2.61 -21.63
CA TYR A 219 -23.46 2.25 -22.31
C TYR A 219 -23.23 0.75 -22.14
N SER A 220 -23.12 0.03 -23.26
CA SER A 220 -22.84 -1.40 -23.30
C SER A 220 -21.49 -1.57 -23.98
N ARG A 221 -20.48 -1.97 -23.21
CA ARG A 221 -19.15 -2.25 -23.76
C ARG A 221 -19.10 -3.72 -24.14
N TYR A 222 -19.13 -4.02 -25.43
CA TYR A 222 -18.68 -5.34 -25.89
C TYR A 222 -17.17 -5.39 -25.73
N PRO A 223 -16.64 -6.23 -24.84
CA PRO A 223 -15.21 -6.45 -24.81
C PRO A 223 -14.82 -7.27 -26.04
N GLY A 224 -13.78 -6.85 -26.75
CA GLY A 224 -13.23 -7.64 -27.83
C GLY A 224 -12.60 -8.92 -27.28
N ARG A 225 -12.53 -9.97 -28.11
CA ARG A 225 -11.86 -11.27 -27.85
C ARG A 225 -10.42 -11.17 -27.32
N GLU A 226 -9.79 -10.01 -27.42
CA GLU A 226 -8.39 -9.78 -27.04
C GLU A 226 -8.17 -9.76 -25.53
N ASP A 227 -9.18 -9.41 -24.73
CA ASP A 227 -9.02 -9.30 -23.28
C ASP A 227 -9.06 -10.67 -22.57
N GLU A 228 -9.79 -11.65 -23.13
CA GLU A 228 -9.85 -13.02 -22.59
C GLU A 228 -8.52 -13.78 -22.73
N GLN A 229 -7.77 -13.59 -23.82
CA GLN A 229 -6.53 -14.34 -24.08
C GLN A 229 -5.33 -13.88 -23.25
N ARG A 230 -5.41 -12.73 -22.57
CA ARG A 230 -4.27 -12.11 -21.88
C ARG A 230 -3.98 -12.68 -20.49
N PHE A 231 -4.91 -13.39 -19.87
CA PHE A 231 -4.75 -13.92 -18.51
C PHE A 231 -4.28 -15.39 -18.44
N ASP A 232 -4.22 -16.06 -19.59
CA ASP A 232 -3.81 -17.46 -19.73
C ASP A 232 -2.32 -17.64 -20.09
N GLN A 233 -1.56 -16.54 -20.21
CA GLN A 233 -0.10 -16.55 -20.44
C GLN A 233 0.70 -16.51 -19.13
#